data_AF-A0A9R1CBL9-F1
#
_entry.id   AF-A0A9R1CBL9-F1
#
_cell.length_a   1.000
_cell.length_b   1.000
_cell.length_c   1.000
_cell.angle_alpha   90.00
_cell.angle_beta   90.00
_cell.angle_gamma   90.00
#
_symmetry.space_group_name_H-M   'P 1'
#
loop_
_entity.id
_entity.type
_entity.pdbx_description
1 polymer ?
#
loop_
_entity_poly.entity_id
_entity_poly.type
_entity_poly.pdbx_seq_one_letter_code
_entity_poly.pdbx_strand_id
1 'polypeptide(L)'
;MNVGSFKPHKAMLSATSVGAWHRPIIAVCTLLFAVIIFCFYQFLYPYHFYYQEQNQLFLQTGEYLRHYFDKPAGLSRLVGDWLTQYYYYRFAGPVILSLAVTITGLAVRWSLSAAGMRRATWLAGLLVATLLFAFTWHYSYLLSSVLSVLFSLLLFCGAALLSRHIGNSICRYALLLLPMPLSFVLFGYGWMVCAVCLLILEASGRRRTGAAIALVSIFVMLLAVPATKRFYWLDAGDMYSWPGMGKIVKPEFDLETDFGAAAEYRLGNWDKVTAMVEATPSPTEGQLFFYNLVQAQRGNLPNVILKYPDNYLGTFEKIGPSTPLLTLKRINELYWALGDATFAERAALQALVFSPDNRNVGMIKRLAEVNIVSGDTKAADKYLRLLDKTAVYHSWALAAPHNPVYAAKKAMVNRKDTLRTSDNAHVIMMELLDSNPRNTVALDYILCSDLMLKDIANFKRDYDRYCMRNGVGRIFPVYQEALMIWLAGTGASQTTWEKYIKMPELIKRFSDYNAMRGNSAFSDTYWYWFDTHKAPEVK
;
A
#
# COMPACT_ATOMS: atom_id res chain seq x y z
N MET A 1 65.23 51.54 38.95
CA MET A 1 65.54 50.97 37.62
C MET A 1 65.52 49.46 37.71
N ASN A 2 64.78 48.83 36.80
CA ASN A 2 64.63 47.40 36.51
C ASN A 2 64.09 46.44 37.58
N VAL A 3 62.75 46.41 37.61
CA VAL A 3 61.88 45.34 38.12
C VAL A 3 61.98 44.13 37.17
N GLY A 4 62.37 42.97 37.70
CA GLY A 4 62.38 41.70 36.97
C GLY A 4 60.96 41.18 36.74
N SER A 5 60.61 40.98 35.47
CA SER A 5 59.30 40.48 35.05
C SER A 5 59.24 38.94 35.09
N PHE A 6 58.42 38.44 36.01
CA PHE A 6 57.92 37.06 36.02
C PHE A 6 57.04 36.85 34.77
N LYS A 7 57.41 35.93 33.87
CA LYS A 7 56.52 35.41 32.83
C LYS A 7 55.78 34.18 33.38
N PRO A 8 54.44 34.14 33.41
CA PRO A 8 53.74 32.92 33.76
C PRO A 8 53.66 31.98 32.55
N HIS A 9 53.85 30.69 32.82
CA HIS A 9 53.51 29.58 31.93
C HIS A 9 52.08 29.76 31.40
N LYS A 10 51.93 30.11 30.11
CA LYS A 10 50.63 30.01 29.44
C LYS A 10 50.28 28.54 29.31
N ALA A 11 49.24 28.18 30.06
CA ALA A 11 48.63 26.88 30.14
C ALA A 11 48.35 26.27 28.76
N MET A 12 48.80 25.03 28.63
CA MET A 12 48.42 24.04 27.65
C MET A 12 46.96 23.63 27.87
N LEU A 13 46.01 24.51 27.53
CA LEU A 13 44.56 24.26 27.63
C LEU A 13 43.81 25.00 26.51
N SER A 14 43.85 24.51 25.27
CA SER A 14 42.92 25.01 24.23
C SER A 14 42.65 24.09 23.03
N ALA A 15 43.00 22.80 23.05
CA ALA A 15 42.71 21.91 21.90
C ALA A 15 41.93 20.63 22.22
N THR A 16 41.73 20.28 23.50
CA THR A 16 41.09 19.01 23.90
C THR A 16 39.63 19.16 24.37
N SER A 17 39.15 20.36 24.72
CA SER A 17 37.79 20.57 25.25
C SER A 17 36.71 20.76 24.18
N VAL A 18 37.04 21.28 23.00
CA VAL A 18 36.05 21.53 21.92
C VAL A 18 35.57 20.23 21.28
N GLY A 19 36.42 19.20 21.21
CA GLY A 19 36.08 17.89 20.65
C GLY A 19 35.20 17.00 21.56
N ALA A 20 35.12 17.30 22.85
CA ALA A 20 34.41 16.49 23.84
C ALA A 20 32.88 16.64 23.75
N TRP A 21 32.38 17.84 23.46
CA TRP A 21 30.94 18.13 23.34
C TRP A 21 30.35 17.77 21.97
N HIS A 22 31.16 17.71 20.91
CA HIS A 22 30.67 17.38 19.57
C HIS A 22 30.15 15.94 19.42
N ARG A 23 30.74 14.98 20.13
CA ARG A 23 30.33 13.57 20.06
C ARG A 23 28.94 13.32 20.68
N PRO A 24 28.65 13.77 21.92
CA PRO A 24 27.33 13.59 22.52
C PRO A 24 26.26 14.37 21.74
N ILE A 25 26.54 15.58 21.25
CA ILE A 25 25.59 16.34 20.44
C ILE A 25 25.19 15.57 19.19
N ILE A 26 26.15 15.00 18.46
CA ILE A 26 25.84 14.23 17.24
C ILE A 26 25.03 12.97 17.58
N ALA A 27 25.38 12.26 18.66
CA ALA A 27 24.61 11.11 19.10
C ALA A 27 23.16 11.48 19.44
N VAL A 28 22.95 12.60 20.15
CA VAL A 28 21.62 13.13 20.48
C VAL A 28 20.87 13.52 19.21
N CYS A 29 21.48 14.24 18.28
CA CYS A 29 20.84 14.61 17.00
C CYS A 29 20.45 13.38 16.17
N THR A 30 21.32 12.37 16.10
CA THR A 30 21.02 11.11 15.40
C THR A 30 19.87 10.36 16.07
N LEU A 31 19.84 10.29 17.40
CA LEU A 31 18.76 9.66 18.15
C LEU A 31 17.44 10.42 17.94
N LEU A 32 17.45 11.75 18.04
CA LEU A 32 16.28 12.59 17.79
C LEU A 32 15.74 12.38 16.37
N PHE A 33 16.63 12.30 15.37
CA PHE A 33 16.24 12.01 14.00
C PHE A 33 15.58 10.63 13.85
N ALA A 34 16.13 9.59 14.49
CA ALA A 34 15.52 8.26 14.52
C ALA A 34 14.12 8.28 15.15
N VAL A 35 13.97 9.00 16.27
CA VAL A 35 12.68 9.20 16.95
C VAL A 35 11.68 9.94 16.06
N ILE A 36 12.12 10.95 15.30
CA ILE A 36 11.26 11.67 14.35
C ILE A 36 10.74 10.72 13.26
N ILE A 37 11.61 9.92 12.64
CA ILE A 37 11.18 8.92 11.63
C ILE A 37 10.18 7.94 12.25
N PHE A 38 10.51 7.42 13.45
CA PHE A 38 9.64 6.48 14.15
C PHE A 38 8.26 7.10 14.43
N CYS A 39 8.20 8.29 15.03
CA CYS A 39 6.94 8.96 15.36
C CYS A 39 6.13 9.31 14.10
N PHE A 40 6.80 9.71 13.02
CA PHE A 40 6.15 9.98 11.74
C PHE A 40 5.41 8.73 11.24
N TYR A 41 6.10 7.59 11.10
CA TYR A 41 5.45 6.37 10.63
C TYR A 41 4.55 5.69 11.67
N GLN A 42 4.76 5.91 12.97
CA GLN A 42 3.90 5.29 13.99
C GLN A 42 2.55 6.01 14.11
N PHE A 43 2.53 7.33 13.98
CA PHE A 43 1.35 8.15 14.28
C PHE A 43 0.76 8.88 13.08
N LEU A 44 1.57 9.28 12.09
CA LEU A 44 1.12 10.10 10.95
C LEU A 44 1.02 9.32 9.63
N TYR A 45 1.89 8.34 9.41
CA TYR A 45 1.92 7.54 8.18
C TYR A 45 1.88 6.01 8.38
N PRO A 46 0.96 5.50 9.19
CA PRO A 46 1.15 4.18 9.77
C PRO A 46 0.61 2.98 8.99
N TYR A 47 -0.31 3.16 8.03
CA TYR A 47 -0.86 2.12 7.15
C TYR A 47 -0.01 1.88 5.90
N HIS A 48 0.88 2.81 5.57
CA HIS A 48 1.88 2.67 4.51
C HIS A 48 2.62 1.31 4.55
N PHE A 49 3.12 0.92 5.72
CA PHE A 49 3.83 -0.34 5.88
C PHE A 49 2.94 -1.56 5.73
N TYR A 50 1.70 -1.47 6.21
CA TYR A 50 0.71 -2.53 6.02
C TYR A 50 0.39 -2.73 4.53
N TYR A 51 0.34 -1.65 3.75
CA TYR A 51 0.19 -1.77 2.31
C TYR A 51 1.41 -2.45 1.65
N GLN A 52 2.63 -2.07 2.01
CA GLN A 52 3.84 -2.69 1.47
C GLN A 52 3.91 -4.18 1.77
N GLU A 53 3.67 -4.56 3.02
CA GLU A 53 3.67 -5.94 3.49
C GLU A 53 2.74 -6.82 2.67
N GLN A 54 1.53 -6.34 2.40
CA GLN A 54 0.55 -7.13 1.67
C GLN A 54 0.89 -7.36 0.21
N ASN A 55 1.66 -6.45 -0.38
CA ASN A 55 2.15 -6.57 -1.75
C ASN A 55 3.48 -7.34 -1.83
N GLN A 56 3.84 -8.08 -0.79
CA GLN A 56 5.00 -8.95 -0.78
C GLN A 56 4.67 -10.30 -0.13
N LEU A 57 5.19 -11.37 -0.70
CA LEU A 57 5.16 -12.71 -0.12
C LEU A 57 6.59 -13.18 0.03
N PHE A 58 6.98 -13.59 1.23
CA PHE A 58 8.29 -14.20 1.49
C PHE A 58 8.14 -15.59 2.11
N LEU A 59 8.72 -16.60 1.45
CA LEU A 59 8.63 -18.01 1.83
C LEU A 59 9.95 -18.47 2.43
N GLN A 60 9.90 -19.21 3.54
CA GLN A 60 11.07 -19.78 4.20
C GLN A 60 11.47 -21.13 3.59
N THR A 61 11.44 -21.25 2.26
CA THR A 61 11.80 -22.48 1.54
C THR A 61 13.12 -22.30 0.78
N GLY A 62 13.98 -23.32 0.79
CA GLY A 62 15.30 -23.23 0.15
C GLY A 62 15.23 -22.91 -1.35
N GLU A 63 14.24 -23.43 -2.06
CA GLU A 63 14.01 -23.12 -3.48
C GLU A 63 13.66 -21.64 -3.70
N TYR A 64 12.76 -21.08 -2.89
CA TYR A 64 12.39 -19.67 -2.97
C TYR A 64 13.58 -18.75 -2.65
N LEU A 65 14.39 -19.10 -1.65
CA LEU A 65 15.55 -18.30 -1.25
C LEU A 65 16.62 -18.25 -2.35
N ARG A 66 16.79 -19.32 -3.15
CA ARG A 66 17.73 -19.36 -4.28
C ARG A 66 17.37 -18.35 -5.37
N HIS A 67 16.07 -18.17 -5.64
CA HIS A 67 15.59 -17.24 -6.67
C HIS A 67 15.96 -15.77 -6.43
N TYR A 68 16.34 -15.38 -5.21
CA TYR A 68 16.84 -14.03 -4.95
C TYR A 68 18.16 -13.74 -5.69
N PHE A 69 18.95 -14.76 -5.99
CA PHE A 69 20.24 -14.62 -6.68
C PHE A 69 20.13 -14.73 -8.21
N ASP A 70 18.91 -14.91 -8.75
CA ASP A 70 18.63 -14.88 -10.19
C ASP A 70 18.58 -13.45 -10.74
N LYS A 71 18.60 -12.43 -9.87
CA LYS A 71 18.62 -11.00 -10.20
C LYS A 71 19.73 -10.32 -9.39
N PRO A 72 20.23 -9.14 -9.83
CA PRO A 72 21.13 -8.34 -8.98
C PRO A 72 20.43 -7.95 -7.67
N ALA A 73 21.20 -7.45 -6.71
CA ALA A 73 20.72 -7.10 -5.36
C ALA A 73 20.24 -8.28 -4.51
N GLY A 74 20.73 -9.49 -4.76
CA GLY A 74 20.18 -10.71 -4.14
C GLY A 74 20.14 -10.66 -2.62
N LEU A 75 21.23 -10.22 -1.97
CA LEU A 75 21.30 -10.18 -0.51
C LEU A 75 20.49 -9.02 0.10
N SER A 76 20.53 -7.82 -0.50
CA SER A 76 19.74 -6.69 0.01
C SER A 76 18.24 -6.91 -0.18
N ARG A 77 17.82 -7.57 -1.27
CA ARG A 77 16.43 -8.00 -1.49
C ARG A 77 16.01 -9.08 -0.52
N LEU A 78 16.84 -10.11 -0.32
CA LEU A 78 16.55 -11.20 0.60
C LEU A 78 16.31 -10.69 2.03
N VAL A 79 17.24 -9.89 2.55
CA VAL A 79 17.13 -9.35 3.92
C VAL A 79 16.00 -8.31 4.00
N GLY A 80 15.84 -7.49 2.97
CA GLY A 80 14.79 -6.47 2.90
C GLY A 80 13.40 -7.08 2.95
N ASP A 81 13.09 -8.03 2.07
CA ASP A 81 11.78 -8.67 2.00
C ASP A 81 11.48 -9.53 3.23
N TRP A 82 12.50 -10.18 3.81
CA TRP A 82 12.34 -10.90 5.08
C TRP A 82 11.94 -9.96 6.22
N LEU A 83 12.57 -8.79 6.32
CA LEU A 83 12.22 -7.78 7.31
C LEU A 83 10.85 -7.14 7.05
N THR A 84 10.49 -6.93 5.78
CA THR A 84 9.17 -6.37 5.41
C THR A 84 8.01 -7.26 5.88
N GLN A 85 8.19 -8.57 6.08
CA GLN A 85 7.11 -9.41 6.64
C GLN A 85 6.59 -8.88 7.99
N TYR A 86 7.48 -8.32 8.81
CA TYR A 86 7.11 -7.82 10.14
C TYR A 86 6.37 -6.48 10.10
N TYR A 87 6.25 -5.84 8.94
CA TYR A 87 5.42 -4.65 8.76
C TYR A 87 3.93 -4.93 8.99
N TYR A 88 3.55 -6.21 9.08
CA TYR A 88 2.27 -6.67 9.60
C TYR A 88 1.98 -6.08 10.99
N TYR A 89 3.00 -5.98 11.86
CA TYR A 89 2.86 -5.38 13.17
C TYR A 89 3.07 -3.86 13.10
N ARG A 90 2.07 -3.14 13.59
CA ARG A 90 2.00 -1.68 13.54
C ARG A 90 3.27 -0.95 14.00
N PHE A 91 3.89 -1.42 15.09
CA PHE A 91 5.09 -0.79 15.66
C PHE A 91 6.40 -1.29 15.04
N ALA A 92 6.43 -2.50 14.47
CA ALA A 92 7.67 -3.11 14.02
C ALA A 92 8.20 -2.43 12.75
N GLY A 93 7.32 -2.09 11.81
CA GLY A 93 7.71 -1.37 10.58
C GLY A 93 8.43 -0.04 10.85
N PRO A 94 7.86 0.87 11.67
CA PRO A 94 8.51 2.11 12.07
C PRO A 94 9.88 1.90 12.75
N VAL A 95 10.00 0.89 13.63
CA VAL A 95 11.29 0.55 14.27
C VAL A 95 12.31 0.08 13.23
N ILE A 96 11.94 -0.87 12.38
CA ILE A 96 12.85 -1.44 11.37
C ILE A 96 13.35 -0.35 10.42
N LEU A 97 12.45 0.48 9.87
CA LEU A 97 12.84 1.51 8.91
C LEU A 97 13.67 2.62 9.57
N SER A 98 13.25 3.12 10.75
CA SER A 98 13.99 4.17 11.47
C SER A 98 15.41 3.71 11.81
N LEU A 99 15.59 2.47 12.25
CA LEU A 99 16.90 1.88 12.46
C LEU A 99 17.69 1.76 11.15
N ALA A 100 17.10 1.23 10.08
CA ALA A 100 17.78 1.06 8.80
C ALA A 100 18.29 2.40 8.23
N VAL A 101 17.44 3.44 8.20
CA VAL A 101 17.82 4.77 7.71
C VAL A 101 18.88 5.42 8.60
N THR A 102 18.73 5.31 9.91
CA THR A 102 19.69 5.90 10.87
C THR A 102 21.06 5.22 10.80
N ILE A 103 21.09 3.89 10.77
CA ILE A 103 22.33 3.11 10.60
C ILE A 103 22.98 3.43 9.25
N THR A 104 22.19 3.66 8.19
CA THR A 104 22.71 4.10 6.89
C THR A 104 23.40 5.46 6.97
N GLY A 105 22.79 6.43 7.65
CA GLY A 105 23.42 7.74 7.91
C GLY A 105 24.73 7.63 8.71
N LEU A 106 24.78 6.74 9.69
CA LEU A 106 26.01 6.42 10.43
C LEU A 106 27.06 5.74 9.55
N ALA A 107 26.65 4.81 8.69
CA ALA A 107 27.52 4.14 7.73
C ALA A 107 28.14 5.14 6.74
N VAL A 108 27.38 6.11 6.23
CA VAL A 108 27.92 7.21 5.41
C VAL A 108 29.03 7.94 6.17
N ARG A 109 28.77 8.33 7.41
CA ARG A 109 29.77 9.01 8.25
C ARG A 109 31.04 8.17 8.40
N TRP A 110 30.90 6.87 8.68
CA TRP A 110 32.02 5.95 8.83
C TRP A 110 32.81 5.79 7.53
N SER A 111 32.13 5.58 6.40
CA SER A 111 32.75 5.44 5.08
C SER A 111 33.51 6.70 4.66
N LEU A 112 32.93 7.89 4.87
CA LEU A 112 33.62 9.16 4.59
C LEU A 112 34.83 9.38 5.51
N SER A 113 34.72 8.99 6.78
CA SER A 113 35.84 9.05 7.74
C SER A 113 36.94 8.04 7.36
N ALA A 114 36.56 6.87 6.85
CA ALA A 114 37.47 5.87 6.28
C ALA A 114 38.14 6.37 4.99
N ALA A 115 37.45 7.19 4.20
CA ALA A 115 37.98 7.85 3.01
C ALA A 115 38.90 9.06 3.33
N GLY A 116 39.05 9.45 4.60
CA GLY A 116 39.97 10.50 5.04
C GLY A 116 39.32 11.87 5.29
N MET A 117 38.01 12.00 5.05
CA MET A 117 37.27 13.22 5.39
C MET A 117 37.05 13.30 6.90
N ARG A 118 37.49 14.39 7.54
CA ARG A 118 37.31 14.60 8.99
C ARG A 118 36.29 15.68 9.35
N ARG A 119 35.92 16.53 8.39
CA ARG A 119 34.97 17.65 8.57
C ARG A 119 33.64 17.31 7.92
N ALA A 120 32.54 17.75 8.53
CA ALA A 120 31.17 17.64 8.00
C ALA A 120 30.65 16.23 7.63
N THR A 121 31.34 15.15 7.99
CA THR A 121 30.90 13.77 7.69
C THR A 121 29.56 13.42 8.34
N TRP A 122 29.24 14.02 9.48
CA TRP A 122 27.94 13.87 10.15
C TRP A 122 26.80 14.59 9.40
N LEU A 123 27.07 15.76 8.81
CA LEU A 123 26.11 16.49 7.98
C LEU A 123 25.81 15.72 6.70
N ALA A 124 26.84 15.14 6.07
CA ALA A 124 26.65 14.28 4.90
C ALA A 124 25.82 13.03 5.25
N GLY A 125 26.09 12.40 6.40
CA GLY A 125 25.29 11.27 6.88
C GLY A 125 23.83 11.65 7.15
N LEU A 126 23.59 12.79 7.79
CA LEU A 126 22.23 13.31 8.00
C LEU A 126 21.53 13.63 6.68
N LEU A 127 22.22 14.26 5.73
CA LEU A 127 21.67 14.59 4.42
C LEU A 127 21.24 13.35 3.64
N VAL A 128 22.08 12.31 3.59
CA VAL A 128 21.74 11.04 2.95
C VAL A 128 20.58 10.35 3.66
N ALA A 129 20.58 10.35 5.01
CA ALA A 129 19.48 9.76 5.78
C ALA A 129 18.15 10.49 5.54
N THR A 130 18.16 11.84 5.46
CA THR A 130 16.99 12.65 5.11
C THR A 130 16.51 12.38 3.68
N LEU A 131 17.44 12.22 2.73
CA LEU A 131 17.08 11.87 1.35
C LEU A 131 16.43 10.48 1.27
N LEU A 132 16.98 9.49 1.97
CA LEU A 132 16.40 8.16 2.05
C LEU A 132 15.02 8.18 2.72
N PHE A 133 14.87 8.95 3.80
CA PHE A 133 13.57 9.15 4.44
C PHE A 133 12.54 9.80 3.51
N ALA A 134 12.95 10.73 2.65
CA ALA A 134 12.05 11.30 1.64
C ALA A 134 11.66 10.28 0.56
N PHE A 135 12.56 9.38 0.17
CA PHE A 135 12.25 8.31 -0.79
C PHE A 135 11.26 7.28 -0.22
N THR A 136 11.31 7.01 1.08
CA THR A 136 10.42 6.04 1.74
C THR A 136 8.98 6.53 1.89
N TRP A 137 8.66 7.76 1.48
CA TRP A 137 7.28 8.22 1.43
C TRP A 137 6.50 7.61 0.26
N HIS A 138 7.19 7.22 -0.83
CA HIS A 138 6.53 6.54 -1.94
C HIS A 138 6.30 5.07 -1.61
N TYR A 139 5.07 4.58 -1.76
CA TYR A 139 4.71 3.21 -1.37
C TYR A 139 5.46 2.11 -2.11
N SER A 140 6.01 2.40 -3.30
CA SER A 140 6.83 1.43 -4.05
C SER A 140 8.30 1.41 -3.64
N TYR A 141 8.77 2.33 -2.78
CA TYR A 141 10.15 2.35 -2.32
C TYR A 141 10.36 1.36 -1.18
N LEU A 142 11.13 0.32 -1.46
CA LEU A 142 11.27 -0.85 -0.60
C LEU A 142 12.43 -0.69 0.39
N LEU A 143 12.32 -1.35 1.55
CA LEU A 143 13.40 -1.43 2.54
C LEU A 143 14.70 -2.01 1.93
N SER A 144 14.58 -2.93 0.96
CA SER A 144 15.73 -3.47 0.23
C SER A 144 16.59 -2.40 -0.44
N SER A 145 16.01 -1.27 -0.87
CA SER A 145 16.74 -0.16 -1.46
C SER A 145 17.58 0.58 -0.41
N VAL A 146 17.03 0.83 0.77
CA VAL A 146 17.79 1.40 1.91
C VAL A 146 18.94 0.47 2.30
N LEU A 147 18.68 -0.83 2.40
CA LEU A 147 19.70 -1.84 2.73
C LEU A 147 20.78 -1.97 1.64
N SER A 148 20.43 -1.74 0.38
CA SER A 148 21.40 -1.71 -0.73
C SER A 148 22.46 -0.63 -0.52
N VAL A 149 22.03 0.57 -0.12
CA VAL A 149 22.96 1.67 0.25
C VAL A 149 23.76 1.30 1.49
N LEU A 150 23.11 0.81 2.54
CA LEU A 150 23.76 0.44 3.80
C LEU A 150 24.87 -0.59 3.59
N PHE A 151 24.55 -1.72 2.96
CA PHE A 151 25.50 -2.82 2.82
C PHE A 151 26.65 -2.47 1.87
N SER A 152 26.40 -1.70 0.81
CA SER A 152 27.48 -1.17 -0.05
C SER A 152 28.41 -0.19 0.67
N LEU A 153 27.86 0.67 1.53
CA LEU A 153 28.68 1.56 2.36
C LEU A 153 29.55 0.78 3.34
N LEU A 154 29.00 -0.24 4.01
CA LEU A 154 29.74 -1.08 4.93
C LEU A 154 30.83 -1.89 4.22
N LEU A 155 30.52 -2.47 3.06
CA LEU A 155 31.48 -3.19 2.23
C LEU A 155 32.64 -2.29 1.80
N PHE A 156 32.34 -1.09 1.29
CA PHE A 156 33.36 -0.12 0.92
C PHE A 156 34.18 0.34 2.13
N CYS A 157 33.53 0.63 3.26
CA CYS A 157 34.21 1.03 4.49
C CYS A 157 35.21 -0.04 4.96
N GLY A 158 34.79 -1.30 4.99
CA GLY A 158 35.66 -2.43 5.33
C GLY A 158 36.86 -2.55 4.39
N ALA A 159 36.62 -2.48 3.07
CA ALA A 159 37.68 -2.49 2.07
C ALA A 159 38.65 -1.31 2.25
N ALA A 160 38.13 -0.10 2.48
CA ALA A 160 38.94 1.10 2.69
C ALA A 160 39.81 1.00 3.95
N LEU A 161 39.27 0.48 5.06
CA LEU A 161 40.02 0.26 6.30
C LEU A 161 41.12 -0.78 6.12
N LEU A 162 40.82 -1.92 5.50
CA LEU A 162 41.80 -2.98 5.24
C LEU A 162 42.91 -2.50 4.28
N SER A 163 42.55 -1.69 3.28
CA SER A 163 43.50 -1.11 2.31
C SER A 163 44.60 -0.25 2.95
N ARG A 164 44.35 0.31 4.16
CA ARG A 164 45.34 1.11 4.90
C ARG A 164 46.50 0.27 5.44
N HIS A 165 46.28 -1.02 5.67
CA HIS A 165 47.30 -1.95 6.18
C HIS A 165 48.14 -2.58 5.06
N ILE A 166 47.77 -2.37 3.79
CA ILE A 166 48.42 -2.98 2.64
C ILE A 166 49.42 -1.99 2.04
N GLY A 167 50.72 -2.32 2.11
CA GLY A 167 51.79 -1.51 1.52
C GLY A 167 51.89 -1.62 -0.01
N ASN A 168 51.48 -2.76 -0.60
CA ASN A 168 51.50 -2.97 -2.04
C ASN A 168 50.39 -2.17 -2.74
N SER A 169 50.77 -1.26 -3.63
CA SER A 169 49.83 -0.38 -4.35
C SER A 169 48.85 -1.15 -5.24
N ILE A 170 49.27 -2.26 -5.87
CA ILE A 170 48.39 -3.06 -6.74
C ILE A 170 47.31 -3.74 -5.91
N CYS A 171 47.70 -4.45 -4.84
CA CYS A 171 46.76 -5.12 -3.93
C CYS A 171 45.80 -4.12 -3.27
N ARG A 172 46.30 -2.93 -2.92
CA ARG A 172 45.47 -1.86 -2.37
C ARG A 172 44.38 -1.41 -3.35
N TYR A 173 44.71 -1.12 -4.61
CA TYR A 173 43.71 -0.72 -5.61
C TYR A 173 42.76 -1.86 -5.97
N ALA A 174 43.25 -3.09 -6.10
CA ALA A 174 42.39 -4.25 -6.32
C ALA A 174 41.32 -4.38 -5.21
N LEU A 175 41.72 -4.20 -3.96
CA LEU A 175 40.82 -4.23 -2.81
C LEU A 175 39.80 -3.07 -2.80
N LEU A 176 40.19 -1.87 -3.26
CA LEU A 176 39.30 -0.70 -3.33
C LEU A 176 38.32 -0.75 -4.51
N LEU A 177 38.65 -1.47 -5.58
CA LEU A 177 37.80 -1.65 -6.75
C LEU A 177 36.81 -2.80 -6.61
N LEU A 178 37.18 -3.87 -5.88
CA LEU A 178 36.36 -5.06 -5.66
C LEU A 178 34.94 -4.78 -5.11
N PRO A 179 34.70 -3.79 -4.22
CA PRO A 179 33.37 -3.48 -3.72
C PRO A 179 32.34 -3.10 -4.79
N MET A 180 32.73 -2.55 -5.94
CA MET A 180 31.79 -2.16 -6.99
C MET A 180 31.09 -3.38 -7.64
N PRO A 181 31.80 -4.34 -8.27
CA PRO A 181 31.16 -5.51 -8.85
C PRO A 181 30.46 -6.38 -7.81
N LEU A 182 31.02 -6.52 -6.60
CA LEU A 182 30.36 -7.26 -5.52
C LEU A 182 29.05 -6.58 -5.09
N SER A 183 29.05 -5.24 -4.97
CA SER A 183 27.84 -4.50 -4.65
C SER A 183 26.80 -4.61 -5.75
N PHE A 184 27.17 -4.67 -7.02
CA PHE A 184 26.20 -4.87 -8.09
C PHE A 184 25.46 -6.20 -7.95
N VAL A 185 26.19 -7.30 -7.75
CA VAL A 185 25.61 -8.64 -7.61
C VAL A 185 24.78 -8.76 -6.32
N LEU A 186 25.34 -8.35 -5.18
CA LEU A 186 24.73 -8.58 -3.87
C LEU A 186 23.74 -7.48 -3.46
N PHE A 187 23.96 -6.25 -3.89
CA PHE A 187 23.27 -5.04 -3.41
C PHE A 187 22.71 -4.15 -4.54
N GLY A 188 22.78 -4.55 -5.81
CA GLY A 188 22.21 -3.81 -6.95
C GLY A 188 22.87 -2.44 -7.16
N TYR A 189 22.06 -1.39 -7.23
CA TYR A 189 22.53 -0.01 -7.47
C TYR A 189 23.55 0.52 -6.44
N GLY A 190 23.74 -0.18 -5.31
CA GLY A 190 24.75 0.13 -4.31
C GLY A 190 26.18 0.23 -4.86
N TRP A 191 26.48 -0.37 -6.02
CA TRP A 191 27.78 -0.17 -6.71
C TRP A 191 28.07 1.30 -7.01
N MET A 192 27.04 2.10 -7.31
CA MET A 192 27.17 3.54 -7.56
C MET A 192 27.57 4.28 -6.28
N VAL A 193 27.10 3.82 -5.13
CA VAL A 193 27.51 4.35 -3.82
C VAL A 193 28.98 4.07 -3.58
N CYS A 194 29.45 2.85 -3.87
CA CYS A 194 30.88 2.52 -3.81
C CYS A 194 31.72 3.36 -4.79
N ALA A 195 31.21 3.62 -6.00
CA ALA A 195 31.85 4.49 -6.98
C ALA A 195 32.04 5.93 -6.45
N VAL A 196 30.99 6.52 -5.88
CA VAL A 196 31.07 7.85 -5.26
C VAL A 196 32.05 7.85 -4.09
N CYS A 197 32.00 6.84 -3.21
CA CYS A 197 32.93 6.75 -2.09
C CYS A 197 34.40 6.60 -2.56
N LEU A 198 34.65 5.86 -3.64
CA LEU A 198 35.99 5.74 -4.23
C LEU A 198 36.48 7.09 -4.78
N LEU A 199 35.64 7.81 -5.52
CA LEU A 199 35.98 9.13 -6.03
C LEU A 199 36.31 10.12 -4.90
N ILE A 200 35.53 10.09 -3.81
CA ILE A 200 35.79 10.92 -2.62
C ILE A 200 37.13 10.57 -1.98
N LEU A 201 37.45 9.28 -1.86
CA LEU A 201 38.71 8.80 -1.30
C LEU A 201 39.90 9.26 -2.15
N GLU A 202 39.82 9.11 -3.47
CA GLU A 202 40.88 9.51 -4.40
C GLU A 202 41.04 11.03 -4.49
N ALA A 203 39.93 11.79 -4.46
CA ALA A 203 39.96 13.25 -4.41
C ALA A 203 40.58 13.80 -3.11
N SER A 204 40.41 13.05 -2.00
CA SER A 204 41.07 13.37 -0.72
C SER A 204 42.56 13.00 -0.71
N GLY A 205 43.00 12.15 -1.65
CA GLY A 205 44.40 11.78 -1.86
C GLY A 205 45.15 12.77 -2.77
N ARG A 206 46.48 12.84 -2.62
CA ARG A 206 47.33 13.70 -3.47
C ARG A 206 47.76 13.06 -4.81
N ARG A 207 47.30 11.85 -5.14
CA ARG A 207 47.77 11.11 -6.34
C ARG A 207 46.75 11.15 -7.47
N ARG A 208 47.07 11.86 -8.55
CA ARG A 208 46.23 11.95 -9.76
C ARG A 208 46.00 10.60 -10.48
N THR A 209 46.93 9.66 -10.33
CA THR A 209 46.83 8.34 -10.97
C THR A 209 45.70 7.47 -10.42
N GLY A 210 45.39 7.57 -9.12
CA GLY A 210 44.29 6.81 -8.51
C GLY A 210 42.92 7.28 -8.98
N ALA A 211 42.73 8.59 -9.14
CA ALA A 211 41.51 9.17 -9.70
C ALA A 211 41.24 8.70 -11.15
N ALA A 212 42.28 8.60 -11.98
CA ALA A 212 42.14 8.07 -13.34
C ALA A 212 41.70 6.59 -13.34
N ILE A 213 42.30 5.76 -12.47
CA ILE A 213 41.93 4.34 -12.32
C ILE A 213 40.47 4.21 -11.86
N ALA A 214 40.04 5.04 -10.90
CA ALA A 214 38.66 5.06 -10.42
C ALA A 214 37.67 5.43 -11.55
N LEU A 215 37.96 6.48 -12.33
CA LEU A 215 37.12 6.90 -13.45
C LEU A 215 37.02 5.83 -14.55
N VAL A 216 38.14 5.21 -14.91
CA VAL A 216 38.16 4.09 -15.87
C VAL A 216 37.33 2.91 -15.35
N SER A 217 37.47 2.57 -14.06
CA SER A 217 36.70 1.46 -13.46
C SER A 217 35.21 1.74 -13.43
N ILE A 218 34.80 2.99 -13.15
CA ILE A 218 33.40 3.43 -13.21
C ILE A 218 32.88 3.33 -14.64
N PHE A 219 33.66 3.78 -15.62
CA PHE A 219 33.31 3.66 -17.04
C PHE A 219 33.14 2.19 -17.46
N VAL A 220 34.03 1.31 -17.01
CA VAL A 220 33.92 -0.15 -17.24
C VAL A 220 32.64 -0.69 -16.60
N MET A 221 32.30 -0.29 -15.38
CA MET A 221 31.04 -0.71 -14.72
C MET A 221 29.79 -0.22 -15.49
N LEU A 222 29.80 1.01 -15.99
CA LEU A 222 28.73 1.57 -16.82
C LEU A 222 28.56 0.80 -18.15
N LEU A 223 29.62 0.17 -18.68
CA LEU A 223 29.48 -0.70 -19.85
C LEU A 223 29.11 -2.14 -19.49
N ALA A 224 29.63 -2.64 -18.37
CA ALA A 224 29.43 -4.02 -17.92
C ALA A 224 28.02 -4.28 -17.41
N VAL A 225 27.43 -3.34 -16.65
CA VAL A 225 26.09 -3.51 -16.05
C VAL A 225 25.03 -3.80 -17.13
N PRO A 226 24.88 -3.00 -18.21
CA PRO A 226 23.93 -3.30 -19.28
C PRO A 226 24.26 -4.59 -20.06
N ALA A 227 25.53 -4.97 -20.14
CA ALA A 227 25.94 -6.22 -20.80
C ALA A 227 25.37 -7.45 -20.06
N THR A 228 25.06 -7.33 -18.77
CA THR A 228 24.44 -8.41 -17.99
C THR A 228 22.93 -8.58 -18.23
N LYS A 229 22.29 -7.74 -19.06
CA LYS A 229 20.84 -7.83 -19.34
C LYS A 229 20.36 -9.19 -19.81
N ARG A 230 21.20 -9.92 -20.56
CA ARG A 230 20.87 -11.27 -21.06
C ARG A 230 20.86 -12.33 -19.96
N PHE A 231 21.60 -12.12 -18.87
CA PHE A 231 21.63 -13.06 -17.75
C PHE A 231 20.45 -12.83 -16.79
N TYR A 232 20.10 -11.57 -16.56
CA TYR A 232 19.13 -11.19 -15.54
C TYR A 232 17.74 -10.81 -16.08
N TRP A 233 17.57 -10.72 -17.41
CA TRP A 233 16.29 -10.42 -18.07
C TRP A 233 15.63 -9.12 -17.57
N LEU A 234 16.43 -8.09 -17.29
CA LEU A 234 15.96 -6.73 -16.97
C LEU A 234 16.41 -5.75 -18.05
N ASP A 235 15.62 -4.70 -18.24
CA ASP A 235 15.99 -3.58 -19.10
C ASP A 235 17.20 -2.83 -18.55
N ALA A 236 17.93 -2.14 -19.45
CA ALA A 236 19.16 -1.46 -19.07
C ALA A 236 18.93 -0.36 -18.01
N GLY A 237 17.79 0.33 -18.04
CA GLY A 237 17.43 1.32 -17.02
C GLY A 237 17.14 0.69 -15.66
N ASP A 238 16.45 -0.46 -15.66
CA ASP A 238 16.14 -1.19 -14.43
C ASP A 238 17.41 -1.77 -13.80
N MET A 239 18.39 -2.22 -14.59
CA MET A 239 19.67 -2.70 -14.08
C MET A 239 20.40 -1.68 -13.20
N TYR A 240 20.35 -0.39 -13.58
CA TYR A 240 21.01 0.66 -12.82
C TYR A 240 20.25 1.04 -11.56
N SER A 241 18.93 0.89 -11.57
CA SER A 241 18.07 1.35 -10.50
C SER A 241 17.63 0.23 -9.56
N TRP A 242 17.82 -1.05 -9.92
CA TRP A 242 17.39 -2.21 -9.16
C TRP A 242 18.01 -2.26 -7.75
N PRO A 243 17.24 -2.48 -6.68
CA PRO A 243 15.80 -2.82 -6.66
C PRO A 243 14.83 -1.61 -6.65
N GLY A 244 15.36 -0.39 -6.67
CA GLY A 244 14.61 0.85 -6.83
C GLY A 244 15.42 2.02 -6.25
N MET A 245 15.94 2.92 -7.09
CA MET A 245 16.82 4.03 -6.66
C MET A 245 16.10 5.13 -5.87
N GLY A 246 14.76 5.15 -5.91
CA GLY A 246 13.92 6.12 -5.21
C GLY A 246 13.69 7.41 -6.01
N LYS A 247 12.63 8.12 -5.67
CA LYS A 247 12.27 9.43 -6.23
C LYS A 247 11.82 10.33 -5.09
N ILE A 248 12.16 11.62 -5.15
CA ILE A 248 11.66 12.59 -4.17
C ILE A 248 10.17 12.79 -4.45
N VAL A 249 9.34 12.44 -3.47
CA VAL A 249 7.90 12.69 -3.49
C VAL A 249 7.51 13.44 -2.23
N LYS A 250 6.28 13.94 -2.15
CA LYS A 250 5.70 14.41 -0.89
C LYS A 250 4.93 13.25 -0.23
N PRO A 251 4.73 13.25 1.09
CA PRO A 251 3.86 12.25 1.72
C PRO A 251 2.46 12.25 1.10
N GLU A 252 2.00 11.07 0.67
CA GLU A 252 0.72 10.89 0.00
C GLU A 252 -0.37 10.58 1.06
N PHE A 253 -0.86 11.62 1.75
CA PHE A 253 -1.83 11.44 2.84
C PHE A 253 -3.18 10.90 2.37
N ASP A 254 -3.61 11.22 1.15
CA ASP A 254 -4.86 10.69 0.58
C ASP A 254 -4.78 9.17 0.35
N LEU A 255 -3.61 8.65 -0.06
CA LEU A 255 -3.40 7.21 -0.16
C LEU A 255 -3.30 6.55 1.21
N GLU A 256 -2.73 7.26 2.20
CA GLU A 256 -2.63 6.76 3.57
C GLU A 256 -4.00 6.58 4.23
N THR A 257 -4.94 7.50 3.98
CA THR A 257 -6.33 7.35 4.45
C THR A 257 -7.06 6.20 3.75
N ASP A 258 -6.85 6.04 2.44
CA ASP A 258 -7.35 4.89 1.66
C ASP A 258 -6.81 3.56 2.19
N PHE A 259 -5.50 3.48 2.41
CA PHE A 259 -4.86 2.29 2.98
C PHE A 259 -5.36 2.01 4.38
N GLY A 260 -5.62 3.05 5.17
CA GLY A 260 -6.24 2.95 6.49
C GLY A 260 -7.62 2.31 6.46
N ALA A 261 -8.52 2.83 5.62
CA ALA A 261 -9.86 2.26 5.45
C ALA A 261 -9.80 0.79 5.00
N ALA A 262 -8.94 0.49 4.01
CA ALA A 262 -8.76 -0.88 3.50
C ALA A 262 -8.15 -1.84 4.53
N ALA A 263 -7.25 -1.36 5.37
CA ALA A 263 -6.59 -2.15 6.40
C ALA A 263 -7.55 -2.50 7.54
N GLU A 264 -8.19 -1.48 8.10
CA GLU A 264 -9.13 -1.63 9.21
C GLU A 264 -10.36 -2.46 8.83
N TYR A 265 -10.84 -2.32 7.58
CA TYR A 265 -11.91 -3.16 7.04
C TYR A 265 -11.54 -4.65 7.10
N ARG A 266 -10.35 -5.02 6.62
CA ARG A 266 -9.88 -6.41 6.59
C ARG A 266 -9.49 -6.98 7.96
N LEU A 267 -9.11 -6.12 8.90
CA LEU A 267 -8.91 -6.52 10.29
C LEU A 267 -10.25 -6.73 11.02
N GLY A 268 -11.38 -6.33 10.43
CA GLY A 268 -12.71 -6.45 11.04
C GLY A 268 -13.10 -5.25 11.91
N ASN A 269 -12.30 -4.18 11.92
CA ASN A 269 -12.51 -2.99 12.74
C ASN A 269 -13.50 -2.02 12.06
N TRP A 270 -14.71 -2.49 11.79
CA TRP A 270 -15.72 -1.77 10.99
C TRP A 270 -16.17 -0.44 11.61
N ASP A 271 -16.24 -0.35 12.94
CA ASP A 271 -16.55 0.91 13.64
C ASP A 271 -15.48 1.96 13.42
N LYS A 272 -14.22 1.55 13.40
CA LYS A 272 -13.10 2.45 13.14
C LYS A 272 -13.10 2.96 11.70
N VAL A 273 -13.42 2.11 10.73
CA VAL A 273 -13.61 2.54 9.33
C VAL A 273 -14.68 3.63 9.26
N THR A 274 -15.84 3.40 9.88
CA THR A 274 -16.95 4.36 9.90
C THR A 274 -16.51 5.68 10.51
N ALA A 275 -15.92 5.66 11.71
CA ALA A 275 -15.47 6.86 12.42
C ALA A 275 -14.39 7.64 11.63
N MET A 276 -13.44 6.94 10.99
CA MET A 276 -12.39 7.57 10.19
C MET A 276 -12.98 8.33 8.99
N VAL A 277 -13.95 7.74 8.29
CA VAL A 277 -14.56 8.36 7.10
C VAL A 277 -15.46 9.53 7.51
N GLU A 278 -16.25 9.39 8.57
CA GLU A 278 -17.14 10.46 9.05
C GLU A 278 -16.39 11.67 9.61
N ALA A 279 -15.18 11.46 10.17
CA ALA A 279 -14.32 12.53 10.64
C ALA A 279 -13.57 13.26 9.50
N THR A 280 -13.56 12.71 8.29
CA THR A 280 -12.86 13.30 7.14
C THR A 280 -13.78 14.29 6.43
N PRO A 281 -13.42 15.59 6.30
CA PRO A 281 -14.30 16.60 5.69
C PRO A 281 -14.69 16.29 4.23
N SER A 282 -13.75 15.75 3.45
CA SER A 282 -13.95 15.33 2.07
C SER A 282 -13.32 13.96 1.87
N PRO A 283 -14.05 12.87 2.16
CA PRO A 283 -13.50 11.53 2.02
C PRO A 283 -13.18 11.19 0.56
N THR A 284 -12.13 10.39 0.37
CA THR A 284 -11.71 9.87 -0.94
C THR A 284 -12.66 8.79 -1.46
N GLU A 285 -12.61 8.48 -2.77
CA GLU A 285 -13.34 7.35 -3.35
C GLU A 285 -13.04 6.02 -2.62
N GLY A 286 -11.78 5.79 -2.25
CA GLY A 286 -11.37 4.57 -1.51
C GLY A 286 -11.96 4.50 -0.11
N GLN A 287 -12.02 5.62 0.62
CA GLN A 287 -12.68 5.70 1.92
C GLN A 287 -14.19 5.44 1.80
N LEU A 288 -14.87 6.10 0.85
CA LEU A 288 -16.30 5.94 0.63
C LEU A 288 -16.66 4.51 0.23
N PHE A 289 -15.83 3.86 -0.58
CA PHE A 289 -15.98 2.44 -0.94
C PHE A 289 -16.10 1.54 0.30
N PHE A 290 -15.13 1.63 1.23
CA PHE A 290 -15.12 0.78 2.43
C PHE A 290 -16.20 1.19 3.44
N TYR A 291 -16.52 2.49 3.53
CA TYR A 291 -17.64 2.97 4.33
C TYR A 291 -18.96 2.35 3.85
N ASN A 292 -19.24 2.40 2.54
CA ASN A 292 -20.45 1.82 1.97
C ASN A 292 -20.53 0.30 2.19
N LEU A 293 -19.40 -0.41 2.04
CA LEU A 293 -19.36 -1.86 2.34
C LEU A 293 -19.75 -2.15 3.79
N VAL A 294 -19.18 -1.42 4.75
CA VAL A 294 -19.51 -1.57 6.17
C VAL A 294 -21.00 -1.28 6.42
N GLN A 295 -21.52 -0.20 5.85
CA GLN A 295 -22.92 0.21 6.03
C GLN A 295 -23.89 -0.80 5.40
N ALA A 296 -23.52 -1.40 4.26
CA ALA A 296 -24.30 -2.46 3.63
C ALA A 296 -24.30 -3.75 4.47
N GLN A 297 -23.17 -4.15 5.03
CA GLN A 297 -23.09 -5.29 5.94
C GLN A 297 -23.91 -5.09 7.23
N ARG A 298 -24.16 -3.83 7.61
CA ARG A 298 -25.05 -3.43 8.71
C ARG A 298 -26.51 -3.24 8.27
N GLY A 299 -26.82 -3.41 6.99
CA GLY A 299 -28.16 -3.20 6.42
C GLY A 299 -28.61 -1.73 6.37
N ASN A 300 -27.66 -0.79 6.48
CA ASN A 300 -27.88 0.65 6.60
C ASN A 300 -27.45 1.44 5.35
N LEU A 301 -26.94 0.78 4.30
CA LEU A 301 -26.53 1.43 3.05
C LEU A 301 -27.58 2.43 2.48
N PRO A 302 -28.89 2.11 2.45
CA PRO A 302 -29.89 3.02 1.86
C PRO A 302 -30.01 4.34 2.60
N ASN A 303 -29.72 4.37 3.91
CA ASN A 303 -29.81 5.59 4.71
C ASN A 303 -28.61 6.53 4.53
N VAL A 304 -27.49 6.02 4.00
CA VAL A 304 -26.24 6.76 3.88
C VAL A 304 -25.83 7.03 2.44
N ILE A 305 -26.53 6.47 1.45
CA ILE A 305 -26.14 6.52 0.04
C ILE A 305 -26.07 7.96 -0.50
N LEU A 306 -26.91 8.86 0.01
CA LEU A 306 -26.95 10.28 -0.37
C LEU A 306 -26.14 11.20 0.55
N LYS A 307 -25.49 10.65 1.59
CA LYS A 307 -24.73 11.45 2.57
C LYS A 307 -23.56 12.20 1.93
N TYR A 308 -22.99 11.64 0.87
CA TYR A 308 -21.86 12.19 0.14
C TYR A 308 -22.26 12.41 -1.32
N PRO A 309 -22.12 13.62 -1.89
CA PRO A 309 -22.47 13.89 -3.29
C PRO A 309 -21.69 13.02 -4.29
N ASP A 310 -20.39 12.87 -4.06
CA ASP A 310 -19.46 12.08 -4.89
C ASP A 310 -19.29 10.65 -4.34
N ASN A 311 -20.41 10.02 -3.94
CA ASN A 311 -20.36 8.68 -3.38
C ASN A 311 -19.85 7.64 -4.38
N TYR A 312 -19.22 6.56 -3.89
CA TYR A 312 -18.63 5.53 -4.73
C TYR A 312 -18.84 4.12 -4.15
N LEU A 313 -19.61 3.29 -4.87
CA LEU A 313 -19.92 1.90 -4.51
C LEU A 313 -18.94 0.87 -5.10
N GLY A 314 -18.16 1.26 -6.11
CA GLY A 314 -17.32 0.33 -6.89
C GLY A 314 -18.07 -0.58 -7.86
N THR A 315 -19.39 -0.39 -8.03
CA THR A 315 -20.24 -1.18 -8.95
C THR A 315 -20.20 -0.72 -10.40
N PHE A 316 -19.53 0.40 -10.68
CA PHE A 316 -19.50 1.03 -12.01
C PHE A 316 -18.15 0.90 -12.71
N GLU A 317 -17.32 -0.03 -12.25
CA GLU A 317 -15.97 -0.28 -12.79
C GLU A 317 -15.99 -1.40 -13.83
N LYS A 318 -15.42 -1.16 -15.01
CA LYS A 318 -15.08 -2.21 -15.97
C LYS A 318 -13.73 -2.84 -15.63
N ILE A 319 -13.75 -4.15 -15.45
CA ILE A 319 -12.54 -4.94 -15.20
C ILE A 319 -11.88 -5.26 -16.54
N GLY A 320 -10.63 -4.86 -16.70
CA GLY A 320 -9.86 -5.07 -17.92
C GLY A 320 -8.36 -5.18 -17.67
N PRO A 321 -7.57 -5.36 -18.74
CA PRO A 321 -6.11 -5.52 -18.65
C PRO A 321 -5.38 -4.31 -18.04
N SER A 322 -5.99 -3.13 -18.09
CA SER A 322 -5.44 -1.88 -17.59
C SER A 322 -6.03 -1.43 -16.25
N THR A 323 -6.85 -2.25 -15.59
CA THR A 323 -7.48 -1.88 -14.31
C THR A 323 -6.40 -1.68 -13.23
N PRO A 324 -6.37 -0.53 -12.53
CA PRO A 324 -5.39 -0.28 -11.48
C PRO A 324 -5.44 -1.31 -10.35
N LEU A 325 -4.28 -1.64 -9.78
CA LEU A 325 -4.16 -2.63 -8.70
C LEU A 325 -5.06 -2.31 -7.49
N LEU A 326 -5.17 -1.04 -7.11
CA LEU A 326 -6.04 -0.62 -6.00
C LEU A 326 -7.51 -0.89 -6.30
N THR A 327 -7.94 -0.66 -7.54
CA THR A 327 -9.30 -0.97 -8.00
C THR A 327 -9.56 -2.48 -7.95
N LEU A 328 -8.64 -3.31 -8.46
CA LEU A 328 -8.76 -4.77 -8.39
C LEU A 328 -8.89 -5.27 -6.94
N LYS A 329 -8.09 -4.72 -6.02
CA LYS A 329 -8.19 -5.05 -4.59
C LYS A 329 -9.55 -4.66 -4.00
N ARG A 330 -10.08 -3.49 -4.33
CA ARG A 330 -11.42 -3.07 -3.88
C ARG A 330 -12.51 -3.95 -4.47
N ILE A 331 -12.49 -4.21 -5.77
CA ILE A 331 -13.46 -5.08 -6.45
C ILE A 331 -13.48 -6.48 -5.84
N ASN A 332 -12.31 -7.03 -5.50
CA ASN A 332 -12.22 -8.27 -4.74
C ASN A 332 -12.98 -8.17 -3.39
N GLU A 333 -12.79 -7.10 -2.61
CA GLU A 333 -13.50 -6.90 -1.34
C GLU A 333 -15.01 -6.73 -1.54
N LEU A 334 -15.44 -6.04 -2.60
CA LEU A 334 -16.84 -5.88 -2.98
C LEU A 334 -17.49 -7.25 -3.16
N TYR A 335 -16.99 -8.05 -4.11
CA TYR A 335 -17.61 -9.33 -4.44
C TYR A 335 -17.48 -10.34 -3.29
N TRP A 336 -16.41 -10.28 -2.50
CA TRP A 336 -16.34 -11.04 -1.25
C TRP A 336 -17.45 -10.65 -0.27
N ALA A 337 -17.67 -9.35 -0.06
CA ALA A 337 -18.72 -8.86 0.84
C ALA A 337 -20.11 -9.24 0.35
N LEU A 338 -20.38 -9.08 -0.95
CA LEU A 338 -21.63 -9.48 -1.59
C LEU A 338 -21.87 -10.99 -1.47
N GLY A 339 -20.83 -11.82 -1.49
CA GLY A 339 -20.95 -13.29 -1.44
C GLY A 339 -20.73 -13.97 -2.79
N ASP A 340 -20.23 -13.24 -3.78
CA ASP A 340 -19.80 -13.79 -5.06
C ASP A 340 -18.35 -14.26 -4.98
N ALA A 341 -18.18 -15.54 -4.62
CA ALA A 341 -16.88 -16.19 -4.51
C ALA A 341 -16.11 -16.17 -5.84
N THR A 342 -16.78 -16.40 -6.97
CA THR A 342 -16.15 -16.49 -8.29
C THR A 342 -15.52 -15.17 -8.73
N PHE A 343 -16.23 -14.06 -8.59
CA PHE A 343 -15.66 -12.74 -8.94
C PHE A 343 -14.61 -12.28 -7.93
N ALA A 344 -14.77 -12.61 -6.65
CA ALA A 344 -13.72 -12.37 -5.66
C ALA A 344 -12.43 -13.13 -6.04
N GLU A 345 -12.52 -14.41 -6.41
CA GLU A 345 -11.38 -15.20 -6.88
C GLU A 345 -10.73 -14.60 -8.13
N ARG A 346 -11.52 -14.26 -9.15
CA ARG A 346 -11.01 -13.65 -10.38
C ARG A 346 -10.26 -12.35 -10.09
N ALA A 347 -10.87 -11.46 -9.31
CA ALA A 347 -10.25 -10.18 -8.95
C ALA A 347 -8.97 -10.38 -8.11
N ALA A 348 -8.98 -11.34 -7.19
CA ALA A 348 -7.80 -11.69 -6.39
C ALA A 348 -6.66 -12.27 -7.25
N LEU A 349 -6.96 -13.13 -8.22
CA LEU A 349 -5.98 -13.65 -9.18
C LEU A 349 -5.39 -12.52 -10.03
N GLN A 350 -6.22 -11.63 -10.58
CA GLN A 350 -5.74 -10.48 -11.35
C GLN A 350 -4.88 -9.54 -10.50
N ALA A 351 -5.33 -9.22 -9.29
CA ALA A 351 -4.56 -8.39 -8.36
C ALA A 351 -3.22 -9.05 -7.97
N LEU A 352 -3.17 -10.38 -7.83
CA LEU A 352 -1.94 -11.12 -7.58
C LEU A 352 -0.96 -10.98 -8.77
N VAL A 353 -1.45 -11.14 -10.01
CA VAL A 353 -0.64 -10.98 -11.23
C VAL A 353 -0.18 -9.53 -11.45
N PHE A 354 -0.96 -8.53 -11.03
CA PHE A 354 -0.59 -7.12 -11.23
C PHE A 354 0.22 -6.54 -10.06
N SER A 355 0.42 -7.32 -8.99
CA SER A 355 1.25 -6.90 -7.86
C SER A 355 2.74 -7.00 -8.21
N PRO A 356 3.61 -6.20 -7.58
CA PRO A 356 5.06 -6.30 -7.76
C PRO A 356 5.56 -7.75 -7.58
N ASP A 357 6.41 -8.20 -8.50
CA ASP A 357 6.96 -9.56 -8.57
C ASP A 357 5.91 -10.70 -8.56
N ASN A 358 4.63 -10.40 -8.82
CA ASN A 358 3.49 -11.31 -8.72
C ASN A 358 3.33 -11.94 -7.32
N ARG A 359 3.76 -11.22 -6.28
CA ARG A 359 3.83 -11.71 -4.89
C ARG A 359 2.93 -10.87 -4.00
N ASN A 360 1.69 -11.29 -3.79
CA ASN A 360 0.75 -10.58 -2.92
C ASN A 360 0.18 -11.52 -1.86
N VAL A 361 0.68 -11.41 -0.63
CA VAL A 361 0.22 -12.26 0.48
C VAL A 361 -1.25 -12.01 0.83
N GLY A 362 -1.72 -10.76 0.68
CA GLY A 362 -3.13 -10.42 0.90
C GLY A 362 -4.07 -11.15 -0.08
N MET A 363 -3.69 -11.22 -1.36
CA MET A 363 -4.47 -11.92 -2.38
C MET A 363 -4.35 -13.44 -2.24
N ILE A 364 -3.18 -13.98 -1.87
CA ILE A 364 -3.04 -15.42 -1.58
C ILE A 364 -3.91 -15.84 -0.40
N LYS A 365 -3.94 -15.01 0.66
CA LYS A 365 -4.86 -15.18 1.79
C LYS A 365 -6.31 -15.21 1.29
N ARG A 366 -6.71 -14.22 0.51
CA ARG A 366 -8.06 -14.14 -0.07
C ARG A 366 -8.41 -15.36 -0.92
N LEU A 367 -7.49 -15.85 -1.75
CA LEU A 367 -7.69 -17.05 -2.57
C LEU A 367 -7.90 -18.30 -1.71
N ALA A 368 -7.19 -18.43 -0.58
CA ALA A 368 -7.45 -19.48 0.38
C ALA A 368 -8.87 -19.36 0.96
N GLU A 369 -9.27 -18.16 1.39
CA GLU A 369 -10.61 -17.92 1.96
C GLU A 369 -11.73 -18.24 0.98
N VAL A 370 -11.59 -17.78 -0.27
CA VAL A 370 -12.56 -18.03 -1.33
C VAL A 370 -12.69 -19.51 -1.63
N ASN A 371 -11.58 -20.24 -1.76
CA ASN A 371 -11.62 -21.67 -2.03
C ASN A 371 -12.17 -22.49 -0.84
N ILE A 372 -11.91 -22.06 0.41
CA ILE A 372 -12.56 -22.64 1.60
C ILE A 372 -14.08 -22.45 1.54
N VAL A 373 -14.54 -21.25 1.16
CA VAL A 373 -15.97 -20.91 1.05
C VAL A 373 -16.63 -21.61 -0.13
N SER A 374 -15.98 -21.73 -1.28
CA SER A 374 -16.49 -22.46 -2.44
C SER A 374 -16.51 -23.99 -2.23
N GLY A 375 -15.73 -24.50 -1.27
CA GLY A 375 -15.64 -25.93 -0.98
C GLY A 375 -14.56 -26.67 -1.76
N ASP A 376 -13.74 -25.98 -2.56
CA ASP A 376 -12.56 -26.56 -3.20
C ASP A 376 -11.39 -26.64 -2.20
N THR A 377 -11.38 -27.73 -1.44
CA THR A 377 -10.37 -27.99 -0.42
C THR A 377 -8.95 -28.12 -1.01
N LYS A 378 -8.81 -28.68 -2.22
CA LYS A 378 -7.49 -28.86 -2.84
C LYS A 378 -6.87 -27.53 -3.26
N ALA A 379 -7.68 -26.64 -3.85
CA ALA A 379 -7.24 -25.30 -4.19
C ALA A 379 -6.96 -24.47 -2.94
N ALA A 380 -7.81 -24.55 -1.91
CA ALA A 380 -7.57 -23.91 -0.62
C ALA A 380 -6.23 -24.35 0.00
N ASP A 381 -5.99 -25.66 0.07
CA ASP A 381 -4.77 -26.23 0.65
C ASP A 381 -3.50 -25.77 -0.10
N LYS A 382 -3.58 -25.55 -1.42
CA LYS A 382 -2.45 -25.00 -2.19
C LYS A 382 -2.02 -23.64 -1.63
N TYR A 383 -2.97 -22.72 -1.40
CA TYR A 383 -2.68 -21.39 -0.88
C TYR A 383 -2.31 -21.42 0.60
N LEU A 384 -2.99 -22.25 1.40
CA LEU A 384 -2.66 -22.43 2.82
C LEU A 384 -1.23 -22.97 3.00
N ARG A 385 -0.80 -23.94 2.18
CA ARG A 385 0.59 -24.46 2.21
C ARG A 385 1.63 -23.39 1.87
N LEU A 386 1.31 -22.41 1.03
CA LEU A 386 2.22 -21.29 0.77
C LEU A 386 2.32 -20.38 2.01
N LEU A 387 1.18 -20.04 2.61
CA LEU A 387 1.11 -19.18 3.79
C LEU A 387 1.74 -19.83 5.03
N ASP A 388 1.63 -21.16 5.15
CA ASP A 388 2.29 -21.99 6.17
C ASP A 388 3.82 -21.81 6.18
N LYS A 389 4.43 -21.46 5.04
CA LYS A 389 5.88 -21.24 4.92
C LYS A 389 6.30 -19.80 5.18
N THR A 390 5.42 -18.96 5.71
CA THR A 390 5.73 -17.57 6.06
C THR A 390 5.92 -17.41 7.56
N ALA A 391 6.70 -16.41 8.00
CA ALA A 391 6.88 -16.15 9.44
C ALA A 391 5.57 -15.71 10.12
N VAL A 392 4.78 -14.89 9.42
CA VAL A 392 3.66 -14.15 10.01
C VAL A 392 2.32 -14.86 9.80
N TYR A 393 2.09 -15.47 8.64
CA TYR A 393 0.79 -16.07 8.30
C TYR A 393 0.69 -17.55 8.60
N HIS A 394 1.75 -18.19 9.09
CA HIS A 394 1.72 -19.61 9.45
C HIS A 394 0.59 -19.92 10.44
N SER A 395 0.47 -19.15 11.52
CA SER A 395 -0.59 -19.33 12.52
C SER A 395 -1.99 -19.09 11.94
N TRP A 396 -2.13 -18.08 11.07
CA TRP A 396 -3.38 -17.83 10.37
C TRP A 396 -3.75 -19.00 9.44
N ALA A 397 -2.79 -19.55 8.69
CA ALA A 397 -3.02 -20.64 7.74
C ALA A 397 -3.51 -21.92 8.44
N LEU A 398 -2.99 -22.23 9.63
CA LEU A 398 -3.45 -23.35 10.44
C LEU A 398 -4.87 -23.14 10.99
N ALA A 399 -5.21 -21.91 11.39
CA ALA A 399 -6.50 -21.60 11.99
C ALA A 399 -7.63 -21.40 10.96
N ALA A 400 -7.30 -20.94 9.74
CA ALA A 400 -8.28 -20.52 8.75
C ALA A 400 -9.35 -21.59 8.42
N PRO A 401 -9.03 -22.87 8.17
CA PRO A 401 -10.05 -23.88 7.86
C PRO A 401 -11.15 -24.04 8.91
N HIS A 402 -10.86 -23.67 10.16
CA HIS A 402 -11.77 -23.79 11.31
C HIS A 402 -12.51 -22.50 11.66
N ASN A 403 -12.35 -21.43 10.86
CA ASN A 403 -12.99 -20.15 11.15
C ASN A 403 -14.51 -20.23 10.89
N PRO A 404 -15.36 -19.97 11.90
CA PRO A 404 -16.82 -20.09 11.76
C PRO A 404 -17.42 -19.07 10.77
N VAL A 405 -16.74 -17.95 10.50
CA VAL A 405 -17.18 -16.95 9.52
C VAL A 405 -17.37 -17.56 8.13
N TYR A 406 -16.56 -18.56 7.76
CA TYR A 406 -16.66 -19.21 6.46
C TYR A 406 -17.92 -20.06 6.31
N ALA A 407 -18.50 -20.56 7.40
CA ALA A 407 -19.79 -21.26 7.35
C ALA A 407 -20.94 -20.32 6.98
N ALA A 408 -20.95 -19.10 7.53
CA ALA A 408 -21.92 -18.08 7.16
C ALA A 408 -21.74 -17.65 5.69
N LYS A 409 -20.49 -17.48 5.24
CA LYS A 409 -20.18 -17.12 3.84
C LYS A 409 -20.55 -18.21 2.84
N LYS A 410 -20.37 -19.49 3.19
CA LYS A 410 -20.84 -20.64 2.38
C LYS A 410 -22.33 -20.57 2.06
N ALA A 411 -23.15 -20.10 3.00
CA ALA A 411 -24.58 -19.93 2.77
C ALA A 411 -24.91 -18.84 1.74
N MET A 412 -23.98 -17.92 1.47
CA MET A 412 -24.17 -16.80 0.54
C MET A 412 -23.74 -17.10 -0.90
N VAL A 413 -22.98 -18.16 -1.13
CA VAL A 413 -22.41 -18.49 -2.45
C VAL A 413 -23.51 -18.78 -3.48
N ASN A 414 -23.29 -18.35 -4.72
CA ASN A 414 -24.16 -18.67 -5.84
C ASN A 414 -24.24 -20.20 -6.04
N ARG A 415 -25.45 -20.76 -6.02
CA ARG A 415 -25.70 -22.22 -6.13
C ARG A 415 -26.07 -22.68 -7.54
N LYS A 416 -26.25 -21.73 -8.46
CA LYS A 416 -26.59 -22.01 -9.85
C LYS A 416 -25.32 -22.00 -10.68
N ASP A 417 -25.20 -22.99 -11.55
CA ASP A 417 -24.15 -22.98 -12.57
C ASP A 417 -24.49 -21.90 -13.60
N THR A 418 -23.56 -20.97 -13.83
CA THR A 418 -23.76 -19.82 -14.71
C THR A 418 -22.52 -19.60 -15.57
N LEU A 419 -22.68 -19.67 -16.89
CA LEU A 419 -21.68 -19.17 -17.84
C LEU A 419 -21.80 -17.65 -17.93
N ARG A 420 -20.94 -16.95 -17.19
CA ARG A 420 -20.97 -15.49 -17.13
C ARG A 420 -20.14 -14.90 -18.27
N THR A 421 -20.80 -14.06 -19.07
CA THR A 421 -20.18 -13.39 -20.23
C THR A 421 -20.01 -11.88 -20.04
N SER A 422 -20.50 -11.33 -18.93
CA SER A 422 -20.54 -9.90 -18.66
C SER A 422 -19.94 -9.56 -17.29
N ASP A 423 -19.21 -8.44 -17.25
CA ASP A 423 -18.68 -7.84 -16.01
C ASP A 423 -19.65 -6.79 -15.43
N ASN A 424 -20.88 -6.74 -15.94
CA ASN A 424 -21.89 -5.84 -15.42
C ASN A 424 -22.31 -6.26 -14.01
N ALA A 425 -21.94 -5.45 -13.02
CA ALA A 425 -22.24 -5.67 -11.60
C ALA A 425 -23.74 -5.90 -11.34
N HIS A 426 -24.62 -5.24 -12.09
CA HIS A 426 -26.07 -5.41 -11.97
C HIS A 426 -26.48 -6.86 -12.27
N VAL A 427 -26.03 -7.41 -13.40
CA VAL A 427 -26.31 -8.80 -13.80
C VAL A 427 -25.75 -9.80 -12.78
N ILE A 428 -24.52 -9.57 -12.32
CA ILE A 428 -23.86 -10.43 -11.32
C ILE A 428 -24.68 -10.47 -10.02
N MET A 429 -25.14 -9.31 -9.53
CA MET A 429 -25.96 -9.22 -8.33
C MET A 429 -27.35 -9.84 -8.52
N MET A 430 -27.97 -9.71 -9.70
CA MET A 430 -29.22 -10.40 -10.00
C MET A 430 -29.07 -11.92 -9.89
N GLU A 431 -28.04 -12.50 -10.50
CA GLU A 431 -27.78 -13.95 -10.42
C GLU A 431 -27.55 -14.40 -8.97
N LEU A 432 -26.82 -13.61 -8.20
CA LEU A 432 -26.59 -13.86 -6.78
C LEU A 432 -27.89 -13.84 -5.97
N LEU A 433 -28.76 -12.87 -6.21
CA LEU A 433 -30.07 -12.75 -5.54
C LEU A 433 -31.05 -13.83 -5.98
N ASP A 434 -30.97 -14.27 -7.23
CA ASP A 434 -31.75 -15.41 -7.74
C ASP A 434 -31.38 -16.74 -7.08
N SER A 435 -30.14 -16.85 -6.59
CA SER A 435 -29.65 -18.00 -5.83
C SER A 435 -29.84 -17.84 -4.33
N ASN A 436 -29.71 -16.61 -3.82
CA ASN A 436 -29.91 -16.28 -2.41
C ASN A 436 -30.75 -15.00 -2.24
N PRO A 437 -32.09 -15.12 -2.29
CA PRO A 437 -32.99 -13.96 -2.20
C PRO A 437 -32.94 -13.21 -0.87
N ARG A 438 -32.39 -13.83 0.19
CA ARG A 438 -32.28 -13.22 1.52
C ARG A 438 -30.96 -12.46 1.73
N ASN A 439 -30.10 -12.39 0.71
CA ASN A 439 -28.87 -11.63 0.76
C ASN A 439 -29.15 -10.13 0.71
N THR A 440 -29.35 -9.52 1.87
CA THR A 440 -29.69 -8.09 1.98
C THR A 440 -28.56 -7.19 1.51
N VAL A 441 -27.30 -7.62 1.61
CA VAL A 441 -26.14 -6.82 1.16
C VAL A 441 -26.18 -6.66 -0.36
N ALA A 442 -26.33 -7.77 -1.09
CA ALA A 442 -26.46 -7.71 -2.55
C ALA A 442 -27.73 -6.97 -3.01
N LEU A 443 -28.83 -7.12 -2.27
CA LEU A 443 -30.08 -6.41 -2.55
C LEU A 443 -29.93 -4.89 -2.39
N ASP A 444 -29.29 -4.44 -1.31
CA ASP A 444 -29.08 -3.01 -1.11
C ASP A 444 -28.13 -2.44 -2.15
N TYR A 445 -27.07 -3.17 -2.48
CA TYR A 445 -26.12 -2.74 -3.50
C TYR A 445 -26.77 -2.60 -4.88
N ILE A 446 -27.55 -3.58 -5.35
CA ILE A 446 -28.21 -3.46 -6.67
C ILE A 446 -29.17 -2.27 -6.70
N LEU A 447 -30.01 -2.12 -5.67
CA LEU A 447 -30.98 -1.02 -5.60
C LEU A 447 -30.29 0.34 -5.49
N CYS A 448 -29.28 0.47 -4.62
CA CYS A 448 -28.54 1.73 -4.46
C CYS A 448 -27.71 2.07 -5.71
N SER A 449 -27.15 1.07 -6.41
CA SER A 449 -26.48 1.28 -7.70
C SER A 449 -27.43 1.82 -8.76
N ASP A 450 -28.64 1.27 -8.86
CA ASP A 450 -29.67 1.77 -9.79
C ASP A 450 -30.07 3.22 -9.46
N LEU A 451 -30.24 3.54 -8.17
CA LEU A 451 -30.54 4.89 -7.73
C LEU A 451 -29.41 5.88 -8.05
N MET A 452 -28.16 5.50 -7.83
CA MET A 452 -27.03 6.34 -8.22
C MET A 452 -26.96 6.55 -9.73
N LEU A 453 -27.32 5.55 -10.53
CA LEU A 453 -27.41 5.69 -11.99
C LEU A 453 -28.66 6.45 -12.45
N LYS A 454 -29.55 6.83 -11.53
CA LYS A 454 -30.88 7.41 -11.83
C LYS A 454 -31.75 6.49 -12.68
N ASP A 455 -31.48 5.19 -12.66
CA ASP A 455 -32.20 4.18 -13.43
C ASP A 455 -33.42 3.68 -12.64
N ILE A 456 -34.45 4.53 -12.60
CA ILE A 456 -35.69 4.25 -11.88
C ILE A 456 -36.42 3.01 -12.44
N ALA A 457 -36.23 2.71 -13.73
CA ALA A 457 -36.85 1.57 -14.37
C ALA A 457 -36.27 0.24 -13.87
N ASN A 458 -34.94 0.11 -13.85
CA ASN A 458 -34.27 -1.07 -13.30
C ASN A 458 -34.49 -1.17 -11.79
N PHE A 459 -34.37 -0.06 -11.05
CA PHE A 459 -34.69 -0.03 -9.61
C PHE A 459 -36.09 -0.59 -9.33
N LYS A 460 -37.12 -0.13 -10.06
CA LYS A 460 -38.49 -0.60 -9.86
C LYS A 460 -38.65 -2.08 -10.15
N ARG A 461 -38.07 -2.56 -11.26
CA ARG A 461 -38.10 -3.98 -11.64
C ARG A 461 -37.50 -4.85 -10.55
N ASP A 462 -36.33 -4.45 -10.04
CA ASP A 462 -35.58 -5.25 -9.08
C ASP A 462 -36.18 -5.16 -7.68
N TYR A 463 -36.74 -4.01 -7.30
CA TYR A 463 -37.54 -3.85 -6.08
C TYR A 463 -38.77 -4.77 -6.08
N ASP A 464 -39.51 -4.85 -7.20
CA ASP A 464 -40.66 -5.76 -7.31
C ASP A 464 -40.24 -7.22 -7.19
N ARG A 465 -39.17 -7.57 -7.90
CA ARG A 465 -38.67 -8.95 -7.97
C ARG A 465 -38.16 -9.43 -6.62
N TYR A 466 -37.41 -8.61 -5.89
CA TYR A 466 -36.70 -9.06 -4.70
C TYR A 466 -37.31 -8.56 -3.38
N CYS A 467 -37.86 -7.35 -3.32
CA CYS A 467 -38.51 -6.86 -2.10
C CYS A 467 -39.97 -7.32 -2.01
N MET A 468 -40.76 -7.09 -3.06
CA MET A 468 -42.21 -7.37 -3.03
C MET A 468 -42.52 -8.87 -3.17
N ARG A 469 -41.99 -9.53 -4.20
CA ARG A 469 -42.31 -10.94 -4.49
C ARG A 469 -41.71 -11.91 -3.47
N ASN A 470 -40.47 -11.67 -3.04
CA ASN A 470 -39.78 -12.54 -2.08
C ASN A 470 -40.04 -12.13 -0.61
N GLY A 471 -40.80 -11.05 -0.38
CA GLY A 471 -41.18 -10.59 0.96
C GLY A 471 -40.03 -10.02 1.79
N VAL A 472 -38.96 -9.54 1.15
CA VAL A 472 -37.84 -8.91 1.86
C VAL A 472 -38.24 -7.47 2.18
N GLY A 473 -38.64 -7.21 3.42
CA GLY A 473 -39.14 -5.92 3.89
C GLY A 473 -38.06 -4.82 3.95
N ARG A 474 -37.64 -4.29 2.79
CA ARG A 474 -36.71 -3.15 2.68
C ARG A 474 -37.48 -1.83 2.52
N ILE A 475 -38.09 -1.36 3.60
CA ILE A 475 -38.82 -0.09 3.62
C ILE A 475 -37.86 1.01 4.13
N PHE A 476 -37.22 1.73 3.20
CA PHE A 476 -36.31 2.83 3.50
C PHE A 476 -36.79 4.13 2.86
N PRO A 477 -36.54 5.31 3.47
CA PRO A 477 -36.95 6.59 2.91
C PRO A 477 -36.52 6.75 1.45
N VAL A 478 -35.24 6.52 1.14
CA VAL A 478 -34.70 6.67 -0.21
C VAL A 478 -35.39 5.77 -1.25
N TYR A 479 -35.78 4.54 -0.86
CA TYR A 479 -36.48 3.61 -1.74
C TYR A 479 -37.94 4.02 -1.95
N GLN A 480 -38.59 4.50 -0.90
CA GLN A 480 -39.94 5.04 -0.97
C GLN A 480 -39.98 6.29 -1.85
N GLU A 481 -39.02 7.19 -1.69
CA GLU A 481 -38.84 8.39 -2.52
C GLU A 481 -38.65 8.02 -4.00
N ALA A 482 -37.79 7.05 -4.32
CA ALA A 482 -37.59 6.58 -5.69
C ALA A 482 -38.84 5.91 -6.29
N LEU A 483 -39.59 5.14 -5.49
CA LEU A 483 -40.88 4.57 -5.91
C LEU A 483 -41.89 5.67 -6.26
N MET A 484 -41.91 6.79 -5.51
CA MET A 484 -42.79 7.93 -5.84
C MET A 484 -42.46 8.57 -7.19
N ILE A 485 -41.18 8.67 -7.54
CA ILE A 485 -40.76 9.16 -8.88
C ILE A 485 -41.35 8.25 -9.97
N TRP A 486 -41.22 6.93 -9.81
CA TRP A 486 -41.77 5.97 -10.78
C TRP A 486 -43.29 6.08 -10.87
N LEU A 487 -43.99 6.05 -9.73
CA LEU A 487 -45.46 6.09 -9.68
C LEU A 487 -46.03 7.36 -10.30
N ALA A 488 -45.42 8.51 -10.02
CA ALA A 488 -45.79 9.79 -10.61
C ALA A 488 -45.50 9.80 -12.12
N GLY A 489 -44.33 9.31 -12.53
CA GLY A 489 -43.93 9.23 -13.93
C GLY A 489 -44.82 8.32 -14.79
N THR A 490 -45.39 7.26 -14.21
CA THR A 490 -46.31 6.35 -14.91
C THR A 490 -47.79 6.69 -14.76
N GLY A 491 -48.15 7.73 -13.99
CA GLY A 491 -49.55 8.08 -13.70
C GLY A 491 -50.30 6.96 -12.96
N ALA A 492 -49.65 6.30 -11.99
CA ALA A 492 -50.21 5.14 -11.31
C ALA A 492 -51.46 5.48 -10.45
N SER A 493 -52.40 4.54 -10.35
CA SER A 493 -53.63 4.68 -9.54
C SER A 493 -53.35 4.82 -8.05
N GLN A 494 -54.26 5.44 -7.29
CA GLN A 494 -54.15 5.56 -5.83
C GLN A 494 -53.99 4.20 -5.12
N THR A 495 -54.67 3.15 -5.60
CA THR A 495 -54.51 1.79 -5.08
C THR A 495 -53.09 1.25 -5.26
N THR A 496 -52.40 1.66 -6.33
CA THR A 496 -51.01 1.31 -6.57
C THR A 496 -50.09 2.09 -5.64
N TRP A 497 -50.38 3.36 -5.37
CA TRP A 497 -49.66 4.15 -4.38
C TRP A 497 -49.73 3.53 -2.98
N GLU A 498 -50.91 3.15 -2.51
CA GLU A 498 -51.12 2.50 -1.20
C GLU A 498 -50.42 1.13 -1.10
N LYS A 499 -50.26 0.43 -2.23
CA LYS A 499 -49.53 -0.84 -2.29
C LYS A 499 -48.04 -0.65 -1.97
N TYR A 500 -47.39 0.35 -2.57
CA TYR A 500 -45.94 0.55 -2.49
C TYR A 500 -45.50 1.48 -1.37
N ILE A 501 -46.24 2.56 -1.15
CA ILE A 501 -45.86 3.60 -0.20
C ILE A 501 -46.37 3.24 1.19
N LYS A 502 -45.43 3.08 2.13
CA LYS A 502 -45.67 2.73 3.54
C LYS A 502 -45.32 3.86 4.50
N MET A 503 -44.73 4.94 4.01
CA MET A 503 -44.36 6.14 4.75
C MET A 503 -45.27 7.31 4.33
N PRO A 504 -46.43 7.51 4.99
CA PRO A 504 -47.42 8.50 4.57
C PRO A 504 -46.92 9.95 4.65
N GLU A 505 -45.99 10.25 5.56
CA GLU A 505 -45.33 11.55 5.69
C GLU A 505 -44.60 11.98 4.42
N LEU A 506 -44.08 11.02 3.65
CA LEU A 506 -43.40 11.30 2.38
C LEU A 506 -44.36 11.74 1.28
N ILE A 507 -45.64 11.36 1.32
CA ILE A 507 -46.61 11.73 0.27
C ILE A 507 -46.82 13.25 0.26
N LYS A 508 -47.01 13.84 1.44
CA LYS A 508 -47.12 15.30 1.58
C LYS A 508 -45.82 15.98 1.16
N ARG A 509 -44.69 15.47 1.64
CA ARG A 509 -43.36 16.03 1.32
C ARG A 509 -43.06 15.98 -0.19
N PHE A 510 -43.51 14.93 -0.89
CA PHE A 510 -43.37 14.80 -2.34
C PHE A 510 -44.22 15.83 -3.09
N SER A 511 -45.45 16.07 -2.64
CA SER A 511 -46.31 17.13 -3.19
C SER A 511 -45.66 18.51 -3.03
N ASP A 512 -45.12 18.79 -1.84
CA ASP A 512 -44.43 20.05 -1.55
C ASP A 512 -43.17 20.21 -2.43
N TYR A 513 -42.41 19.13 -2.63
CA TYR A 513 -41.26 19.12 -3.51
C TYR A 513 -41.64 19.41 -4.97
N ASN A 514 -42.71 18.79 -5.49
CA ASN A 514 -43.16 19.02 -6.86
C ASN A 514 -43.61 20.47 -7.10
N ALA A 515 -44.14 21.15 -6.09
CA ALA A 515 -44.48 22.57 -6.16
C ALA A 515 -43.24 23.49 -6.09
N MET A 516 -42.16 23.04 -5.43
CA MET A 516 -40.91 23.77 -5.21
C MET A 516 -39.70 23.01 -5.76
N ARG A 517 -39.81 22.49 -6.98
CA ARG A 517 -38.84 21.56 -7.55
C ARG A 517 -37.43 22.17 -7.61
N GLY A 518 -36.43 21.44 -7.11
CA GLY A 518 -35.04 21.92 -7.03
C GLY A 518 -34.73 22.85 -5.85
N ASN A 519 -35.66 23.04 -4.90
CA ASN A 519 -35.41 23.80 -3.68
C ASN A 519 -34.49 23.04 -2.70
N SER A 520 -33.45 23.70 -2.19
CA SER A 520 -32.45 23.13 -1.27
C SER A 520 -33.01 22.67 0.09
N ALA A 521 -34.23 23.09 0.45
CA ALA A 521 -34.96 22.58 1.62
C ALA A 521 -35.23 21.06 1.57
N PHE A 522 -35.10 20.44 0.40
CA PHE A 522 -35.26 19.00 0.19
C PHE A 522 -33.93 18.29 -0.11
N SER A 523 -32.79 18.91 0.23
CA SER A 523 -31.45 18.37 -0.07
C SER A 523 -31.13 17.02 0.58
N ASP A 524 -31.89 16.61 1.59
CA ASP A 524 -31.85 15.30 2.24
C ASP A 524 -32.65 14.21 1.50
N THR A 525 -33.41 14.57 0.46
CA THR A 525 -34.26 13.64 -0.29
C THR A 525 -33.62 13.18 -1.60
N TYR A 526 -33.97 11.96 -2.03
CA TYR A 526 -33.60 11.45 -3.33
C TYR A 526 -34.21 12.25 -4.47
N TRP A 527 -35.38 12.89 -4.30
CA TRP A 527 -35.99 13.71 -5.35
C TRP A 527 -35.10 14.90 -5.73
N TYR A 528 -34.59 15.61 -4.73
CA TYR A 528 -33.65 16.71 -4.94
C TYR A 528 -32.36 16.21 -5.60
N TRP A 529 -31.80 15.10 -5.09
CA TRP A 529 -30.59 14.50 -5.65
C TRP A 529 -30.80 14.10 -7.13
N PHE A 530 -31.93 13.47 -7.43
CA PHE A 530 -32.33 13.04 -8.77
C PHE A 530 -32.47 14.20 -9.76
N ASP A 531 -32.90 15.39 -9.32
CA ASP A 531 -33.02 16.54 -10.22
C ASP A 531 -31.72 17.36 -10.33
N THR A 532 -30.89 17.40 -9.29
CA THR A 532 -29.77 18.37 -9.20
C THR A 532 -28.39 17.77 -9.48
N HIS A 533 -28.16 16.50 -9.15
CA HIS A 533 -26.84 15.88 -9.31
C HIS A 533 -26.68 15.28 -10.70
N LYS A 534 -25.47 14.91 -11.11
CA LYS A 534 -25.27 14.09 -12.32
C LYS A 534 -25.14 12.62 -11.93
N ALA A 535 -25.64 11.73 -12.78
CA ALA A 535 -25.34 10.31 -12.62
C ALA A 535 -23.83 10.08 -12.78
N PRO A 536 -23.23 9.15 -12.02
CA PRO A 536 -21.82 8.84 -12.16
C PRO A 536 -21.54 8.21 -13.53
N GLU A 537 -20.34 8.45 -14.06
CA GLU A 537 -19.91 7.81 -15.30
C GLU A 537 -19.60 6.33 -15.03
N VAL A 538 -20.10 5.45 -15.90
CA VAL A 538 -19.73 4.02 -15.88
C VAL A 538 -18.35 3.88 -16.52
N LYS A 539 -17.33 3.75 -15.66
CA LYS A 539 -15.91 3.71 -16.03
C LYS A 539 -15.61 2.43 -16.79
#